data_AF-A0A3Q3G1V0-F1
#
_entry.id   AF-A0A3Q3G1V0-F1
#
_cell.length_a   1.000
_cell.length_b   1.000
_cell.length_c   1.000
_cell.angle_alpha   90.00
_cell.angle_beta   90.00
_cell.angle_gamma   90.00
#
_symmetry.space_group_name_H-M   'P 1'
#
loop_
_entity.id
_entity.type
_entity.pdbx_description
1 polymer ?
#
loop_
_entity_poly.entity_id
_entity_poly.type
_entity_poly.pdbx_seq_one_letter_code
_entity_poly.pdbx_strand_id
1 'polypeptide(L)'
;MTTFDDILEEAGNFGRCQKRIFALFCMVSMPWAGVYVGIVFQGYTPDHWCRDSAVVERRQECGWSLAHGRRLTLPLVNSSGEQQQHSSCEQYDVDWNATALTCDTVELGLGKTPTTACKNGWEYDYEGRQSFVTEVGNTKNRYKN
;
A
#
# COMPACT_ATOMS: atom_id res chain seq x y z
N MET A 1 4.22 -20.25 55.79
CA MET A 1 4.63 -20.04 54.39
C MET A 1 3.62 -20.81 53.57
N THR A 2 2.81 -20.14 52.75
CA THR A 2 1.81 -20.82 51.90
C THR A 2 2.54 -21.62 50.82
N THR A 3 2.23 -22.90 50.71
CA THR A 3 2.82 -23.79 49.70
C THR A 3 1.95 -23.81 48.44
N PHE A 4 2.50 -24.28 47.32
CA PHE A 4 1.77 -24.34 46.05
C PHE A 4 0.54 -25.28 46.14
N ASP A 5 0.63 -26.34 46.93
CA ASP A 5 -0.48 -27.26 47.18
C ASP A 5 -1.61 -26.59 47.98
N ASP A 6 -1.29 -25.75 48.99
CA ASP A 6 -2.31 -24.99 49.75
C ASP A 6 -3.09 -24.04 48.83
N ILE A 7 -2.42 -23.44 47.83
CA ILE A 7 -3.04 -22.56 46.84
C ILE A 7 -3.94 -23.34 45.89
N LEU A 8 -3.55 -24.56 45.50
CA LEU A 8 -4.35 -25.43 44.64
C LEU A 8 -5.60 -25.97 45.37
N GLU A 9 -5.49 -26.23 46.67
CA GLU A 9 -6.62 -26.65 47.51
C GLU A 9 -7.64 -25.52 47.66
N GLU A 10 -7.18 -24.29 47.92
CA GLU A 10 -8.05 -23.09 48.01
C GLU A 10 -8.69 -22.70 46.67
N ALA A 11 -7.96 -22.84 45.55
CA ALA A 11 -8.47 -22.55 44.21
C ALA A 11 -9.54 -23.56 43.74
N GLY A 12 -9.62 -24.73 44.39
CA GLY A 12 -10.57 -25.79 44.08
C GLY A 12 -10.26 -26.54 42.78
N ASN A 13 -10.87 -27.72 42.65
CA ASN A 13 -10.63 -28.60 41.50
C ASN A 13 -11.25 -28.04 40.21
N PHE A 14 -10.63 -28.26 39.05
CA PHE A 14 -11.08 -27.68 37.78
C PHE A 14 -12.48 -28.19 37.38
N GLY A 15 -13.51 -27.44 37.77
CA GLY A 15 -14.91 -27.85 37.73
C GLY A 15 -15.52 -27.82 36.33
N ARG A 16 -16.74 -28.36 36.18
CA ARG A 16 -17.46 -28.38 34.88
C ARG A 16 -17.67 -26.98 34.29
N CYS A 17 -18.01 -25.99 35.13
CA CYS A 17 -18.18 -24.60 34.68
C CYS A 17 -16.85 -23.95 34.26
N GLN A 18 -15.77 -24.16 35.02
CA GLN A 18 -14.42 -23.68 34.68
C GLN A 18 -13.92 -24.29 33.36
N LYS A 19 -14.12 -25.60 33.16
CA LYS A 19 -13.83 -26.28 31.88
C LYS A 19 -14.61 -25.68 30.71
N ARG A 20 -15.89 -25.37 30.91
CA ARG A 20 -16.74 -24.76 29.88
C ARG A 20 -16.27 -23.35 29.52
N ILE A 21 -15.95 -22.52 30.53
CA ILE A 21 -15.44 -21.17 30.33
C ILE A 21 -14.09 -21.20 29.61
N PHE A 22 -13.17 -22.07 30.05
CA PHE A 22 -11.87 -22.23 29.41
C PHE A 22 -11.99 -22.67 27.94
N ALA A 23 -12.86 -23.65 27.64
CA ALA A 23 -13.10 -24.09 26.28
C ALA A 23 -13.67 -22.94 25.40
N LEU A 24 -14.59 -22.14 25.95
CA LEU A 24 -15.11 -20.96 25.24
C LEU A 24 -14.01 -19.92 25.01
N PHE A 25 -13.14 -19.65 26.00
CA PHE A 25 -11.99 -18.76 25.82
C PHE A 25 -11.04 -19.27 24.74
N CYS A 26 -10.75 -20.58 24.71
CA CYS A 26 -9.95 -21.16 23.64
C CYS A 26 -10.61 -21.02 22.26
N MET A 27 -11.92 -21.27 22.15
CA MET A 27 -12.61 -21.10 20.86
C MET A 27 -12.61 -19.64 20.40
N VAL A 28 -12.74 -18.68 21.32
CA VAL A 28 -12.67 -17.25 21.01
C VAL A 28 -11.23 -16.81 20.67
N SER A 29 -10.21 -17.46 21.23
CA SER A 29 -8.82 -17.12 20.96
C SER A 29 -8.29 -17.67 19.63
N MET A 30 -8.78 -18.81 19.15
CA MET A 30 -8.30 -19.46 17.91
C MET A 30 -8.27 -18.52 16.68
N PRO A 31 -9.30 -17.69 16.41
CA PRO A 31 -9.27 -16.77 15.27
C PRO A 31 -8.15 -15.72 15.32
N TRP A 32 -7.65 -15.37 16.51
CA TRP A 32 -6.63 -14.33 16.67
C TRP A 32 -5.29 -14.70 16.03
N ALA A 33 -4.97 -16.00 15.94
CA ALA A 33 -3.79 -16.45 15.21
C ALA A 33 -3.81 -15.98 13.74
N GLY A 34 -4.99 -16.01 13.11
CA GLY A 34 -5.19 -15.50 11.75
C GLY A 34 -5.00 -13.99 11.65
N VAL A 35 -5.42 -13.22 12.67
CA VAL A 35 -5.22 -11.76 12.72
C VAL A 35 -3.72 -11.42 12.83
N TYR A 36 -2.99 -12.12 13.71
CA TYR A 36 -1.55 -11.91 13.88
C TYR A 36 -0.74 -12.28 12.64
N VAL A 37 -1.15 -13.31 11.89
CA VAL A 37 -0.51 -13.66 10.61
C VAL A 37 -0.98 -12.72 9.48
N GLY A 38 -2.23 -12.26 9.50
CA GLY A 38 -2.79 -11.38 8.48
C GLY A 38 -2.04 -10.05 8.33
N ILE A 39 -1.54 -9.49 9.44
CA ILE A 39 -0.83 -8.20 9.42
C ILE A 39 0.41 -8.22 8.53
N VAL A 40 1.10 -9.37 8.40
CA VAL A 40 2.31 -9.46 7.56
C VAL A 40 1.98 -9.35 6.07
N PHE A 41 0.74 -9.65 5.68
CA PHE A 41 0.27 -9.52 4.30
C PHE A 41 -0.39 -8.16 4.04
N GLN A 42 -0.90 -7.48 5.07
CA GLN A 42 -1.56 -6.17 4.96
C GLN A 42 -0.57 -5.00 5.02
N GLY A 43 0.58 -5.17 5.68
CA GLY A 43 1.56 -4.08 5.87
C GLY A 43 2.43 -3.76 4.66
N TYR A 44 2.29 -4.48 3.55
CA TYR A 44 3.11 -4.25 2.37
C TYR A 44 2.43 -3.29 1.40
N THR A 45 2.95 -2.08 1.31
CA THR A 45 2.59 -1.12 0.26
C THR A 45 3.63 -1.22 -0.86
N PRO A 46 3.28 -1.71 -2.06
CA PRO A 46 4.19 -1.72 -3.19
C PRO A 46 4.52 -0.29 -3.63
N ASP A 47 5.63 -0.14 -4.35
CA ASP A 47 5.98 1.14 -4.94
C ASP A 47 4.89 1.59 -5.92
N HIS A 48 4.43 2.81 -5.72
CA HIS A 48 3.28 3.39 -6.40
C HIS A 48 3.51 4.86 -6.68
N TRP A 49 2.87 5.34 -7.75
CA TRP A 49 2.95 6.73 -8.20
C TRP A 49 1.61 7.19 -8.72
N CYS A 50 1.35 8.50 -8.70
CA CYS A 50 0.12 9.03 -9.27
C CYS A 50 -0.02 8.64 -10.75
N ARG A 51 -1.20 8.12 -11.10
CA ARG A 51 -1.58 7.88 -12.49
C ARG A 51 -2.24 9.13 -13.05
N ASP A 52 -1.94 9.48 -14.30
CA ASP A 52 -2.70 10.43 -15.09
C ASP A 52 -3.05 9.82 -16.45
N SER A 53 -4.33 9.84 -16.83
CA SER A 53 -4.80 9.16 -18.05
C SER A 53 -4.20 9.76 -19.33
N ALA A 54 -4.07 11.09 -19.42
CA ALA A 54 -3.57 11.76 -20.61
C ALA A 54 -2.08 11.45 -20.83
N VAL A 55 -1.31 11.42 -19.74
CA VAL A 55 0.11 11.06 -19.78
C VAL A 55 0.32 9.58 -20.06
N VAL A 56 -0.56 8.70 -19.53
CA VAL A 56 -0.49 7.25 -19.83
C VAL A 56 -0.78 6.96 -21.30
N GLU A 57 -1.81 7.59 -21.88
CA GLU A 57 -2.13 7.44 -23.31
C GLU A 57 -0.95 7.91 -24.17
N ARG A 58 -0.42 9.10 -23.91
CA ARG A 58 0.74 9.62 -24.64
C ARG A 58 1.99 8.78 -24.46
N ARG A 59 2.21 8.22 -23.28
CA ARG A 59 3.31 7.29 -22.99
C ARG A 59 3.23 6.06 -23.89
N GLN A 60 2.03 5.53 -24.12
CA GLN A 60 1.82 4.37 -24.99
C GLN A 60 2.01 4.74 -26.46
N GLU A 61 1.51 5.89 -26.91
CA GLU A 61 1.67 6.39 -28.27
C GLU A 61 3.14 6.64 -28.63
N CYS A 62 3.88 7.31 -27.74
CA CYS A 62 5.26 7.73 -27.96
C CYS A 62 6.31 6.67 -27.54
N GLY A 63 5.88 5.55 -26.94
CA GLY A 63 6.78 4.52 -26.44
C GLY A 63 7.66 4.96 -25.27
N TRP A 64 7.18 5.90 -24.44
CA TRP A 64 7.94 6.41 -23.30
C TRP A 64 8.07 5.38 -22.17
N SER A 65 9.17 5.48 -21.42
CA SER A 65 9.36 4.69 -20.20
C SER A 65 8.50 5.23 -19.05
N LEU A 66 8.20 4.38 -18.06
CA LEU A 66 7.50 4.80 -16.84
C LEU A 66 8.23 5.94 -16.12
N ALA A 67 9.57 5.88 -16.06
CA ALA A 67 10.40 6.92 -15.47
C ALA A 67 10.23 8.28 -16.18
N HIS A 68 10.03 8.28 -17.50
CA HIS A 68 9.78 9.51 -18.24
C HIS A 68 8.45 10.14 -17.83
N GLY A 69 7.35 9.36 -17.78
CA GLY A 69 6.05 9.87 -17.35
C GLY A 69 6.08 10.45 -15.93
N ARG A 70 6.77 9.76 -15.00
CA ARG A 70 6.97 10.21 -13.61
C ARG A 70 7.67 11.56 -13.50
N ARG A 71 8.66 11.82 -14.36
CA ARG A 71 9.39 13.10 -14.36
C ARG A 71 8.50 14.29 -14.73
N LEU A 72 7.50 14.06 -15.57
CA LEU A 72 6.56 15.10 -16.00
C LEU A 72 5.50 15.36 -14.92
N THR A 73 4.93 14.29 -14.35
CA THR A 73 3.75 14.41 -13.49
C THR A 73 4.04 14.63 -12.01
N LEU A 74 5.21 14.21 -11.53
CA LEU A 74 5.47 14.12 -10.09
C LEU A 74 6.50 15.16 -9.63
N PRO A 75 6.20 15.89 -8.53
CA PRO A 75 7.15 16.81 -7.93
C PRO A 75 8.33 16.07 -7.30
N LEU A 76 9.49 16.72 -7.32
CA LEU A 76 10.65 16.28 -6.54
C LEU A 76 10.46 16.69 -5.07
N VAL A 77 10.62 15.72 -4.17
CA VAL A 77 10.59 15.90 -2.72
C VAL A 77 11.97 15.62 -2.14
N ASN A 78 12.34 16.38 -1.11
CA ASN A 78 13.55 16.14 -0.34
C ASN A 78 13.31 14.96 0.60
N SER A 79 13.63 13.76 0.15
CA SER A 79 13.69 12.59 1.03
C SER A 79 14.86 12.74 2.00
N SER A 80 14.72 12.20 3.20
CA SER A 80 15.64 12.34 4.35
C SER A 80 17.08 11.83 4.14
N GLY A 81 17.46 11.43 2.93
CA GLY A 81 18.80 10.98 2.55
C GLY A 81 19.24 11.56 1.20
N GLU A 82 19.63 12.84 1.21
CA GLU A 82 20.44 13.58 0.21
C GLU A 82 20.06 13.59 -1.28
N GLN A 83 19.26 12.65 -1.80
CA GLN A 83 18.83 12.60 -3.20
C GLN A 83 17.37 13.02 -3.33
N GLN A 84 17.12 13.96 -4.24
CA GLN A 84 15.77 14.35 -4.63
C GLN A 84 15.08 13.16 -5.29
N GLN A 85 13.93 12.76 -4.75
CA GLN A 85 13.11 11.67 -5.27
C GLN A 85 11.75 12.20 -5.67
N HIS A 86 11.13 11.60 -6.70
CA HIS A 86 9.75 11.97 -7.04
C HIS A 86 8.78 11.54 -5.93
N SER A 87 7.80 12.39 -5.63
CA SER A 87 6.74 12.07 -4.67
C SER A 87 5.97 10.83 -5.13
N SER A 88 5.79 9.87 -4.22
CA SER A 88 4.94 8.71 -4.46
C SER A 88 3.47 9.04 -4.30
N CYS A 89 3.12 10.13 -3.58
CA CYS A 89 1.76 10.41 -3.10
C CYS A 89 1.11 11.67 -3.70
N GLU A 90 1.90 12.53 -4.31
CA GLU A 90 1.48 13.83 -4.82
C GLU A 90 1.86 13.98 -6.29
N GLN A 91 1.08 14.76 -7.03
CA GLN A 91 1.32 15.13 -8.42
C GLN A 91 1.20 16.64 -8.60
N TYR A 92 1.75 17.16 -9.69
CA TYR A 92 1.48 18.54 -10.11
C TYR A 92 0.00 18.72 -10.44
N ASP A 93 -0.58 19.82 -9.98
CA ASP A 93 -1.97 20.19 -10.29
C ASP A 93 -2.04 20.86 -11.67
N VAL A 94 -1.92 20.03 -12.71
CA VAL A 94 -1.92 20.43 -14.12
C VAL A 94 -3.00 19.66 -14.85
N ASP A 95 -3.72 20.35 -15.73
CA ASP A 95 -4.59 19.69 -16.70
C ASP A 95 -3.77 19.15 -17.88
N TRP A 96 -3.38 17.88 -17.77
CA TRP A 96 -2.58 17.19 -18.77
C TRP A 96 -3.31 16.98 -20.10
N ASN A 97 -4.65 17.00 -20.12
CA ASN A 97 -5.42 16.93 -21.38
C ASN A 97 -5.31 18.22 -22.19
N ALA A 98 -5.29 19.37 -21.51
CA ALA A 98 -5.11 20.68 -22.14
C ALA A 98 -3.64 20.96 -22.51
N THR A 99 -2.71 20.18 -21.95
CA THR A 99 -1.28 20.34 -22.21
C THR A 99 -0.89 19.64 -23.50
N ALA A 100 -0.38 20.39 -24.48
CA ALA A 100 0.09 19.86 -25.75
C ALA A 100 1.45 19.14 -25.61
N LEU A 101 1.48 18.02 -24.87
CA LEU A 101 2.65 17.14 -24.79
C LEU A 101 2.99 16.59 -26.19
N THR A 102 4.21 16.70 -26.65
CA THR A 102 4.72 16.02 -27.85
C THR A 102 5.61 14.85 -27.44
N CYS A 103 5.90 13.90 -28.33
CA CYS A 103 6.80 12.77 -28.01
C CYS A 103 8.24 13.21 -27.64
N ASP A 104 8.62 14.44 -27.99
CA ASP A 104 9.91 15.05 -27.66
C ASP A 104 9.89 15.88 -26.36
N THR A 105 8.77 15.87 -25.62
CA THR A 105 8.68 16.63 -24.36
C THR A 105 9.59 15.97 -23.32
N VAL A 106 10.65 16.66 -22.89
CA VAL A 106 11.62 16.09 -21.92
C VAL A 106 11.38 16.62 -20.51
N GLU A 107 11.22 17.93 -20.35
CA GLU A 107 10.97 18.57 -19.06
C GLU A 107 10.02 19.77 -19.23
N LEU A 108 9.10 19.92 -18.29
CA LEU A 108 8.27 21.11 -18.14
C LEU A 108 8.75 21.82 -16.88
N GLY A 109 9.00 23.14 -16.96
CA GLY A 109 9.46 23.97 -15.83
C GLY A 109 8.41 24.16 -14.74
N LEU A 110 7.96 23.07 -14.12
CA LEU A 110 6.84 22.98 -13.17
C LEU A 110 7.24 23.29 -11.71
N GLY A 111 8.45 23.80 -11.48
CA GLY A 111 8.99 24.03 -10.13
C GLY A 111 8.18 25.02 -9.26
N LYS A 112 7.27 25.81 -9.86
CA LYS A 112 6.37 26.73 -9.14
C LYS A 112 4.90 26.29 -9.15
N THR A 113 4.61 25.17 -9.81
CA THR A 113 3.25 24.67 -9.97
C THR A 113 2.78 24.07 -8.64
N PRO A 114 1.54 24.36 -8.20
CA PRO A 114 0.98 23.73 -7.01
C PRO A 114 0.94 22.20 -7.15
N THR A 115 1.09 21.51 -6.03
CA THR A 115 0.96 20.05 -5.93
C THR A 115 -0.39 19.69 -5.32
N THR A 116 -0.89 18.50 -5.65
CA THR A 116 -2.16 17.98 -5.17
C THR A 116 -2.08 16.46 -5.00
N ALA A 117 -2.99 15.89 -4.21
CA ALA A 117 -3.11 14.44 -4.09
C ALA A 117 -3.49 13.80 -5.44
N CYS A 118 -3.12 12.54 -5.65
CA CYS A 118 -3.41 11.88 -6.93
C CYS A 118 -4.91 11.81 -7.23
N LYS A 119 -5.30 12.33 -8.39
CA LYS A 119 -6.71 12.39 -8.82
C LYS A 119 -7.18 11.12 -9.51
N ASN A 120 -6.34 10.52 -10.36
CA ASN A 120 -6.73 9.39 -11.22
C ASN A 120 -6.18 8.03 -10.71
N GLY A 121 -5.98 7.92 -9.39
CA GLY A 121 -5.48 6.72 -8.74
C GLY A 121 -3.96 6.52 -8.89
N TRP A 122 -3.52 5.26 -8.81
CA TRP A 122 -2.12 4.89 -8.71
C TRP A 122 -1.69 3.95 -9.83
N GLU A 123 -0.47 4.13 -10.33
CA GLU A 123 0.24 3.16 -11.15
C GLU A 123 1.33 2.50 -10.29
N TYR A 124 1.40 1.17 -10.35
CA TYR A 124 2.30 0.36 -9.53
C TYR A 124 3.45 -0.18 -10.40
N ASP A 125 4.69 -0.02 -9.94
CA ASP A 125 5.89 -0.57 -10.57
C ASP A 125 6.39 -1.69 -9.67
N TYR A 126 5.80 -2.85 -9.86
CA TYR A 126 5.99 -3.96 -8.95
C TYR A 126 6.29 -5.23 -9.71
N GLU A 127 7.57 -5.61 -9.73
CA GLU A 127 8.04 -6.84 -10.34
C GLU A 127 8.15 -8.01 -9.35
N GLY A 128 7.91 -7.79 -8.04
CA GLY A 128 8.49 -8.65 -7.01
C GLY A 128 7.62 -9.02 -5.80
N ARG A 129 6.67 -9.94 -6.01
CA ARG A 129 6.20 -11.06 -5.15
C ARG A 129 4.71 -11.31 -5.39
N GLN A 130 4.40 -12.50 -5.89
CA GLN A 130 3.02 -12.99 -5.98
C GLN A 130 2.61 -13.55 -4.62
N SER A 131 2.00 -12.72 -3.78
CA SER A 131 1.15 -13.19 -2.69
C SER A 131 -0.32 -13.15 -3.13
N PHE A 132 -1.17 -13.97 -2.51
CA PHE A 132 -2.62 -13.97 -2.76
C PHE A 132 -3.22 -12.55 -2.68
N VAL A 133 -2.76 -11.73 -1.74
CA VAL A 133 -3.25 -10.35 -1.54
C VAL A 133 -2.84 -9.42 -2.68
N THR A 134 -1.58 -9.50 -3.13
CA THR A 134 -1.06 -8.68 -4.23
C THR A 134 -1.65 -9.09 -5.59
N GLU A 135 -1.99 -10.35 -5.80
CA GLU A 135 -2.57 -10.85 -7.06
C GLU A 135 -4.02 -10.37 -7.26
N VAL A 136 -4.84 -10.39 -6.19
CA VAL A 136 -6.22 -9.88 -6.22
C VAL A 136 -6.27 -8.36 -6.44
N GLY A 137 -5.29 -7.62 -5.89
CA GLY A 137 -5.14 -6.19 -6.14
C GLY A 137 -4.78 -5.87 -7.60
N ASN A 138 -3.83 -6.61 -8.17
CA ASN A 138 -3.36 -6.41 -9.54
C ASN A 138 -4.41 -6.84 -10.59
N THR A 139 -5.16 -7.92 -10.33
CA THR A 139 -6.26 -8.35 -11.23
C THR A 139 -7.38 -7.31 -11.33
N LYS A 140 -7.76 -6.61 -10.25
CA LYS A 140 -8.75 -5.52 -10.34
C LYS A 140 -8.36 -4.38 -11.27
N ASN A 141 -7.06 -4.09 -11.40
CA ASN A 141 -6.56 -3.09 -12.34
C ASN A 141 -6.50 -3.61 -13.79
N ARG A 142 -6.33 -4.92 -13.99
CA ARG A 142 -6.28 -5.54 -15.32
C ARG A 142 -7.65 -5.65 -16.00
N TYR A 143 -8.75 -5.74 -15.23
CA TYR A 143 -10.13 -5.79 -15.75
C TYR A 143 -10.78 -4.40 -15.95
N LYS A 144 -10.01 -3.31 -15.84
CA LYS A 144 -10.46 -1.93 -16.08
C LYS A 144 -9.93 -1.31 -17.39
N ASN A 145 -9.30 -2.13 -18.25
CA ASN A 145 -8.99 -1.75 -19.64
C ASN A 145 -10.03 -2.38 -20.56
#